data_AF-S9QR12-F1
#
_entry.id   AF-S9QR12-F1
#
_cell.length_a   1.000
_cell.length_b   1.000
_cell.length_c   1.000
_cell.angle_alpha   90.00
_cell.angle_beta   90.00
_cell.angle_gamma   90.00
#
_symmetry.space_group_name_H-M   'P 1'
#
loop_
_entity.id
_entity.type
_entity.pdbx_description
1 polymer ?
#
loop_
_entity_poly.entity_id
_entity_poly.type
_entity_poly.pdbx_seq_one_letter_code
_entity_poly.pdbx_strand_id
1 'polypeptide(L)' 'MEQLIAEIAAYARSVNKTPQAVLRAAIGAGWREWDSWKAGTSSPTMARVDRLRDYMAENPPQEDAA' A
#
# COMPACT_ATOMS: atom_id res chain seq x y z
N MET A 1 7.43 5.78 8.70
CA MET A 1 6.01 5.80 8.32
C MET A 1 5.76 6.63 7.07
N GLU A 2 6.24 7.87 7.00
CA GLU A 2 6.02 8.75 5.85
C GLU A 2 6.56 8.18 4.53
N GLN A 3 7.76 7.59 4.54
CA GLN A 3 8.34 6.93 3.36
C GLN A 3 7.44 5.79 2.84
N LEU A 4 6.99 4.89 3.72
CA LEU A 4 6.10 3.79 3.36
C LEU A 4 4.76 4.30 2.80
N ILE A 5 4.19 5.34 3.40
CA ILE A 5 2.95 5.97 2.90
C ILE A 5 3.18 6.54 1.50
N ALA A 6 4.30 7.21 1.25
CA ALA A 6 4.63 7.73 -0.07
C ALA A 6 4.83 6.61 -1.11
N GLU A 7 5.55 5.53 -0.75
CA GLU A 7 5.76 4.36 -1.61
C GLU A 7 4.42 3.74 -2.03
N ILE A 8 3.53 3.46 -1.06
CA ILE A 8 2.21 2.87 -1.32
C ILE A 8 1.35 3.81 -2.15
N ALA A 9 1.37 5.12 -1.87
CA ALA A 9 0.58 6.10 -2.60
C ALA A 9 1.03 6.21 -4.07
N ALA A 10 2.34 6.20 -4.31
CA ALA A 10 2.92 6.19 -5.65
C ALA A 10 2.54 4.91 -6.40
N TYR A 11 2.74 3.74 -5.78
CA TYR A 11 2.37 2.46 -6.37
C TYR A 11 0.87 2.42 -6.70
N ALA A 12 0.01 2.76 -5.74
CA ALA A 12 -1.43 2.78 -5.92
C ALA A 12 -1.85 3.65 -7.11
N ARG A 13 -1.23 4.83 -7.25
CA ARG A 13 -1.45 5.70 -8.42
C ARG A 13 -1.03 5.02 -9.72
N SER A 14 0.13 4.36 -9.75
CA SER A 14 0.60 3.66 -10.94
C SER A 14 -0.28 2.47 -11.35
N VAL A 15 -0.94 1.80 -10.40
CA VAL A 15 -1.92 0.72 -10.69
C VAL A 15 -3.37 1.20 -10.80
N ASN A 16 -3.62 2.51 -10.83
CA ASN A 16 -4.97 3.10 -10.80
C ASN A 16 -5.86 2.59 -9.64
N LYS A 17 -5.26 2.35 -8.46
CA LYS A 17 -5.96 1.94 -7.24
C LYS A 17 -5.83 3.00 -6.15
N THR A 18 -6.67 2.90 -5.13
CA THR A 18 -6.48 3.68 -3.90
C THR A 18 -5.49 2.97 -2.98
N PRO A 19 -4.69 3.69 -2.17
CA PRO A 19 -3.78 3.07 -1.20
C PRO A 19 -4.51 2.10 -0.27
N GLN A 20 -5.70 2.47 0.20
CA GLN A 20 -6.58 1.62 1.00
C GLN A 20 -6.94 0.31 0.30
N ALA A 21 -7.16 0.31 -1.02
CA ALA A 21 -7.41 -0.91 -1.78
C ALA A 21 -6.16 -1.80 -1.88
N VAL A 22 -4.98 -1.21 -2.05
CA VAL A 22 -3.70 -1.94 -2.04
C VAL A 22 -3.45 -2.59 -0.68
N LEU A 23 -3.65 -1.84 0.41
CA LEU A 23 -3.55 -2.39 1.78
C LEU A 23 -4.51 -3.58 2.00
N ARG A 24 -5.75 -3.45 1.52
CA ARG A 24 -6.73 -4.54 1.63
C ARG A 24 -6.32 -5.76 0.81
N ALA A 25 -5.80 -5.56 -0.40
CA ALA A 25 -5.38 -6.66 -1.26
C ALA A 25 -4.14 -7.38 -0.72
N ALA A 26 -3.16 -6.63 -0.22
CA ALA A 26 -1.87 -7.18 0.20
C ALA A 26 -1.89 -7.81 1.60
N ILE A 27 -2.56 -7.16 2.56
CA ILE A 27 -2.49 -7.55 3.99
C ILE A 27 -3.86 -7.75 4.64
N GLY A 28 -4.95 -7.67 3.88
CA GLY A 28 -6.31 -7.79 4.43
C GLY A 28 -6.66 -6.67 5.40
N ALA A 29 -6.12 -5.45 5.18
CA ALA A 29 -6.28 -4.33 6.10
C ALA A 29 -7.74 -3.94 6.36
N GLY A 30 -8.01 -3.36 7.54
CA GLY A 30 -9.33 -2.78 7.85
C GLY A 30 -9.64 -1.52 7.04
N TRP A 31 -10.92 -1.16 6.91
CA TRP A 31 -11.39 -0.01 6.10
C TRP A 31 -10.85 1.36 6.49
N ARG A 32 -10.31 1.51 7.71
CA ARG A 32 -9.72 2.76 8.23
C ARG A 32 -8.21 2.68 8.44
N GLU A 33 -7.59 1.55 8.09
CA GLU A 33 -6.19 1.28 8.40
C GLU A 33 -5.24 2.29 7.71
N TRP A 34 -5.51 2.64 6.45
CA TRP A 34 -4.75 3.68 5.74
C TRP A 34 -4.85 5.04 6.43
N ASP A 35 -6.04 5.40 6.90
CA ASP A 35 -6.26 6.68 7.56
C ASP A 35 -5.56 6.73 8.92
N SER A 36 -5.60 5.63 9.68
CA SER A 36 -4.84 5.50 10.92
C SER A 36 -3.34 5.61 10.72
N TRP A 37 -2.79 5.06 9.63
CA TRP A 37 -1.38 5.20 9.29
C TRP A 37 -1.00 6.63 8.93
N LYS A 38 -1.83 7.33 8.13
CA LYS A 38 -1.63 8.76 7.83
C LYS A 38 -1.73 9.64 9.07
N ALA A 39 -2.67 9.34 9.97
CA ALA A 39 -2.84 10.06 11.22
C ALA A 39 -1.78 9.74 12.27
N GLY A 40 -0.88 8.77 12.01
CA GLY A 40 0.12 8.31 12.96
C GLY A 40 -0.46 7.60 14.20
N THR A 41 -1.74 7.22 14.16
CA THR A 41 -2.43 6.56 15.28
C THR A 41 -2.21 5.05 15.29
N SER A 42 -1.71 4.48 14.18
CA SER A 42 -1.36 3.08 14.07
C SER A 42 -0.16 2.90 13.13
N SER A 43 0.62 1.85 13.38
CA SER A 43 1.79 1.49 12.58
C SER A 43 1.71 0.03 12.16
N PRO A 44 2.05 -0.32 10.91
CA PRO A 44 2.18 -1.71 10.49
C PRO A 44 3.35 -2.40 11.22
N THR A 45 3.21 -3.70 11.42
CA THR A 45 4.31 -4.58 11.81
C THR A 45 5.22 -4.82 10.61
N MET A 46 6.51 -5.10 10.84
CA MET A 46 7.46 -5.44 9.76
C MET A 46 6.94 -6.53 8.82
N ALA A 47 6.35 -7.60 9.36
CA ALA A 47 5.75 -8.68 8.55
C ALA A 47 4.62 -8.23 7.60
N ARG A 48 3.91 -7.14 7.94
CA ARG A 48 2.89 -6.54 7.04
C ARG A 48 3.55 -5.68 5.97
N VAL A 49 4.63 -4.99 6.31
CA VAL A 49 5.41 -4.22 5.34
C VAL A 49 6.05 -5.14 4.31
N ASP A 50 6.63 -6.26 4.74
CA ASP A 50 7.20 -7.27 3.84
C ASP A 50 6.15 -7.81 2.87
N ARG A 51 5.00 -8.31 3.37
CA ARG A 51 3.90 -8.77 2.50
C ARG A 51 3.39 -7.71 1.54
N LEU A 52 3.37 -6.45 1.97
CA LEU A 52 2.96 -5.34 1.10
C LEU A 52 3.96 -5.10 -0.02
N ARG A 53 5.26 -5.20 0.28
CA ARG A 53 6.32 -5.11 -0.72
C ARG A 53 6.32 -6.29 -1.67
N ASP A 54 6.14 -7.52 -1.17
CA ASP A 54 5.96 -8.71 -1.99
C ASP A 54 4.77 -8.53 -2.94
N TYR A 55 3.61 -8.10 -2.42
CA TYR A 55 2.44 -7.84 -3.25
C TYR A 55 2.70 -6.79 -4.34
N MET A 56 3.38 -5.69 -4.02
CA MET A 56 3.72 -4.65 -5.00
C MET A 56 4.71 -5.17 -6.07
N ALA A 57 5.61 -6.07 -5.70
CA ALA A 57 6.56 -6.70 -6.62
C ALA A 57 5.89 -7.75 -7.52
N GLU A 58 4.97 -8.54 -6.98
CA GLU A 58 4.17 -9.55 -7.70
C GLU A 58 3.13 -8.93 -8.63
N ASN A 59 2.68 -7.72 -8.32
CA ASN A 59 1.70 -6.97 -9.09
C ASN A 59 2.37 -5.70 -9.62
N PRO A 60 3.29 -5.80 -10.59
CA PRO A 60 3.93 -4.62 -11.15
C PRO A 60 2.85 -3.66 -11.68
N PRO A 61 3.04 -2.34 -11.56
CA PRO A 61 2.19 -1.41 -12.27
C PRO A 61 2.24 -1.79 -13.74
N GLN A 62 1.08 -2.10 -14.30
CA GLN A 62 0.97 -2.36 -15.73
C GLN A 62 1.36 -1.06 -16.39
N GLU A 63 2.63 -0.96 -16.79
CA GLU A 63 3.10 0.13 -17.63
C GLU A 63 2.18 0.13 -18.83
N ASP A 64 1.39 1.19 -18.95
CA ASP A 64 0.64 1.51 -20.14
C ASP A 64 1.71 1.60 -21.24
N ALA A 65 1.85 0.54 -22.01
CA ALA A 65 2.58 0.54 -23.26
C ALA A 65 1.80 1.48 -24.18
N ALA A 66 2.17 2.77 -24.17
CA ALA A 66 1.64 3.80 -25.03
C ALA A 66 2.78 4.57 -25.70
#